data_AF-A0A8C6TD81-F1
#
_entry.id   AF-A0A8C6TD81-F1
#
_cell.length_a   1.000
_cell.length_b   1.000
_cell.length_c   1.000
_cell.angle_alpha   90.00
_cell.angle_beta   90.00
_cell.angle_gamma   90.00
#
_symmetry.space_group_name_H-M   'P 1'
#
loop_
_entity.id
_entity.type
_entity.pdbx_description
1 polymer ?
#
loop_
_entity_poly.entity_id
_entity_poly.type
_entity_poly.pdbx_seq_one_letter_code
_entity_poly.pdbx_strand_id
1 'polypeptide(L)'
;VKNGLTKLLETNVLVDKMKVDLSALEPVLQQKSIDVEALMKKLFVDQEKADEAEETQAIATDAQRDLDEALPALEGANQALSSLDKADISELKVFTKPPDMVMTVMEAICILLNCKPDWPSAKQLLGDSNFLRRLTDYDKDNIKPQILQKLQKYINNQDFFPEKVEKVSKACKSMCMWVRAMDLYSKVLKEVGPKREKLAKAQVSEWQYFEKVNVLLNYLKFFNVLYIANTMALTQARLTRAGKLTSALGDEQIRWDESVAQFEKEIINIVGNVFIAAACVAYYGAFTSHYRQLLIEQWIKQCQELNIPISSSFSLINILGDAYVIRQWNSEGLPRDTISTENAVLVTQGRRWP
;
A
#
# COMPACT_ATOMS: atom_id res chain seq x y z
N VAL A 1 -42.58 -19.55 -19.65
CA VAL A 1 -41.78 -20.77 -19.36
C VAL A 1 -40.40 -20.68 -20.02
N LYS A 2 -40.28 -20.69 -21.36
CA LYS A 2 -38.98 -20.64 -22.09
C LYS A 2 -38.03 -19.53 -21.62
N ASN A 3 -38.51 -18.27 -21.52
CA ASN A 3 -37.67 -17.15 -21.04
C ASN A 3 -37.20 -17.33 -19.59
N GLY A 4 -38.03 -17.95 -18.73
CA GLY A 4 -37.67 -18.23 -17.34
C GLY A 4 -36.59 -19.30 -17.25
N LEU A 5 -36.72 -20.37 -18.04
CA LEU A 5 -35.73 -21.43 -18.16
C LEU A 5 -34.37 -20.89 -18.64
N THR A 6 -34.36 -20.05 -19.67
CA THR A 6 -33.11 -19.42 -20.14
C THR A 6 -32.43 -18.61 -19.04
N LYS A 7 -33.20 -17.82 -18.26
CA LYS A 7 -32.68 -17.04 -17.14
C LYS A 7 -32.10 -17.91 -16.02
N LEU A 8 -32.72 -19.06 -15.73
CA LEU A 8 -32.18 -20.03 -14.77
C LEU A 8 -30.84 -20.59 -15.23
N LEU A 9 -30.74 -21.01 -16.50
CA LEU A 9 -29.50 -21.52 -17.08
C LEU A 9 -28.38 -20.47 -17.07
N GLU A 10 -28.67 -19.23 -17.47
CA GLU A 10 -27.72 -18.10 -17.37
C GLU A 10 -27.24 -17.89 -15.93
N THR A 11 -28.16 -17.97 -14.96
CA THR A 11 -27.84 -17.79 -13.54
C THR A 11 -26.96 -18.93 -13.03
N ASN A 12 -27.22 -20.18 -13.41
CA ASN A 12 -26.39 -21.33 -13.04
C ASN A 12 -24.95 -21.16 -13.57
N VAL A 13 -24.78 -20.76 -14.83
CA VAL A 13 -23.46 -20.47 -15.42
C VAL A 13 -22.73 -19.37 -14.66
N LEU A 14 -23.42 -18.29 -14.29
CA LEU A 14 -22.83 -17.20 -13.52
C LEU A 14 -22.38 -17.65 -12.13
N VAL A 15 -23.19 -18.48 -11.47
CA VAL A 15 -22.86 -19.06 -10.14
C VAL A 15 -21.63 -19.95 -10.23
N ASP A 16 -21.52 -20.78 -11.26
CA ASP A 16 -20.35 -21.64 -11.44
C ASP A 16 -19.08 -20.82 -11.74
N LYS A 17 -19.20 -19.75 -12.53
CA LYS A 17 -18.10 -18.81 -12.72
C LYS A 17 -17.68 -18.14 -11.41
N MET A 18 -18.62 -17.68 -10.59
CA MET A 18 -18.32 -17.09 -9.28
C MET A 18 -17.63 -18.09 -8.32
N LYS A 19 -17.96 -19.39 -8.38
CA LYS A 19 -17.26 -20.42 -7.60
C LYS A 19 -15.79 -20.56 -8.01
N VAL A 20 -15.53 -20.57 -9.32
CA VAL A 20 -14.17 -20.65 -9.87
C VAL A 20 -13.36 -19.39 -9.52
N ASP A 21 -13.97 -18.21 -9.65
CA ASP A 21 -13.31 -16.95 -9.31
C ASP A 21 -12.96 -16.90 -7.81
N LEU A 22 -13.85 -17.38 -6.93
CA LEU A 22 -13.60 -17.41 -5.49
C LEU A 22 -12.46 -18.38 -5.11
N SER A 23 -12.45 -19.59 -5.69
CA SER A 23 -11.37 -20.56 -5.43
C SER A 23 -10.02 -20.10 -5.99
N ALA A 24 -10.01 -19.28 -7.06
CA ALA A 24 -8.80 -18.67 -7.59
C ALA A 24 -8.28 -17.50 -6.73
N LEU A 25 -9.16 -16.74 -6.07
CA LEU A 25 -8.79 -15.58 -5.25
C LEU A 25 -8.18 -15.98 -3.89
N GLU A 26 -8.58 -17.12 -3.34
CA GLU A 26 -8.10 -17.61 -2.04
C GLU A 26 -6.57 -17.83 -1.97
N PRO A 27 -5.91 -18.53 -2.92
CA PRO A 27 -4.44 -18.64 -2.94
C PRO A 27 -3.76 -17.31 -3.26
N VAL A 28 -4.39 -16.44 -4.07
CA VAL A 28 -3.83 -15.12 -4.39
C VAL A 28 -3.76 -14.24 -3.15
N LEU A 29 -4.77 -14.29 -2.27
CA LEU A 29 -4.76 -13.55 -1.01
C LEU A 29 -3.60 -14.02 -0.12
N GLN A 30 -3.41 -15.34 0.03
CA GLN A 30 -2.33 -15.92 0.83
C GLN A 30 -0.96 -15.52 0.27
N GLN A 31 -0.76 -15.67 -1.04
CA GLN A 31 0.49 -15.30 -1.71
C GLN A 31 0.79 -13.80 -1.53
N LYS A 32 -0.21 -12.91 -1.74
CA LYS A 32 -0.03 -11.46 -1.54
C LYS A 32 0.29 -11.11 -0.10
N SER A 33 -0.27 -11.81 0.88
CA SER A 33 0.10 -11.61 2.30
C SER A 33 1.56 -11.97 2.55
N ILE A 34 2.02 -13.11 2.03
CA ILE A 34 3.40 -13.60 2.16
C ILE A 34 4.38 -12.68 1.44
N ASP A 35 4.08 -12.29 0.19
CA ASP A 35 4.94 -11.41 -0.62
C ASP A 35 5.17 -10.08 0.09
N VAL A 36 4.12 -9.50 0.69
CA VAL A 36 4.22 -8.23 1.41
C VAL A 36 5.04 -8.37 2.70
N GLU A 37 4.89 -9.48 3.44
CA GLU A 37 5.73 -9.75 4.61
C GLU A 37 7.20 -9.96 4.25
N ALA A 38 7.48 -10.65 3.13
CA ALA A 38 8.83 -10.82 2.62
C ALA A 38 9.45 -9.48 2.19
N LEU A 39 8.66 -8.61 1.56
CA LEU A 39 9.12 -7.29 1.11
C LEU A 39 9.39 -6.36 2.30
N MET A 40 8.56 -6.41 3.36
CA MET A 40 8.86 -5.72 4.62
C MET A 40 10.14 -6.23 5.28
N LYS A 41 10.35 -7.56 5.35
CA LYS A 41 11.59 -8.13 5.90
C LYS A 41 12.83 -7.71 5.11
N LYS A 42 12.77 -7.71 3.78
CA LYS A 42 13.88 -7.24 2.95
C LYS A 42 14.24 -5.79 3.23
N LEU A 43 13.24 -4.91 3.37
CA LEU A 43 13.50 -3.50 3.71
C LEU A 43 14.13 -3.32 5.09
N PHE A 44 13.75 -4.11 6.08
CA PHE A 44 14.40 -4.10 7.40
C PHE A 44 15.87 -4.54 7.30
N VAL A 45 16.17 -5.54 6.48
CA VAL A 45 17.57 -5.99 6.26
C VAL A 45 18.37 -4.96 5.47
N ASP A 46 17.76 -4.33 4.46
CA ASP A 46 18.41 -3.27 3.69
C ASP A 46 18.61 -2.00 4.54
N GLN A 47 17.78 -1.78 5.58
CA GLN A 47 18.00 -0.72 6.59
C GLN A 47 19.28 -0.98 7.40
N GLU A 48 19.48 -2.19 7.92
CA GLU A 48 20.71 -2.54 8.65
C GLU A 48 21.95 -2.44 7.77
N LYS A 49 21.81 -2.68 6.46
CA LYS A 49 22.92 -2.55 5.49
C LYS A 49 23.14 -1.12 5.01
N ALA A 50 22.12 -0.26 5.01
CA ALA A 50 22.28 1.16 4.67
C ALA A 50 23.06 1.93 5.76
N ASP A 51 23.08 1.42 6.99
CA ASP A 51 24.00 1.89 8.03
C ASP A 51 25.48 1.60 7.70
N GLU A 52 25.75 0.69 6.76
CA GLU A 52 27.06 0.44 6.14
C GLU A 52 27.24 1.27 4.85
N ALA A 53 26.90 2.56 4.89
CA ALA A 53 27.35 3.52 3.89
C ALA A 53 28.88 3.72 4.00
N GLU A 54 29.64 2.69 3.63
CA GLU A 54 31.09 2.55 3.85
C GLU A 54 31.89 3.74 3.35
N GLU A 55 31.50 4.36 2.22
CA GLU A 55 32.28 5.45 1.63
C GLU A 55 32.15 6.77 2.40
N THR A 56 30.96 7.14 2.88
CA THR A 56 30.76 8.36 3.66
C THR A 56 31.18 8.18 5.11
N GLN A 57 30.99 6.98 5.65
CA GLN A 57 31.45 6.60 6.98
C GLN A 57 32.99 6.59 7.04
N ALA A 58 33.69 6.11 6.01
CA ALA A 58 35.15 6.09 5.91
C ALA A 58 35.73 7.51 5.92
N ILE A 59 35.16 8.43 5.13
CA ILE A 59 35.62 9.82 5.08
C ILE A 59 35.39 10.55 6.42
N ALA A 60 34.33 10.18 7.16
CA ALA A 60 34.04 10.72 8.49
C ALA A 60 34.94 10.12 9.58
N THR A 61 35.25 8.83 9.52
CA THR A 61 36.18 8.17 10.47
C THR A 61 37.62 8.64 10.27
N ASP A 62 38.05 8.85 9.03
CA ASP A 62 39.36 9.42 8.72
C ASP A 62 39.50 10.84 9.30
N ALA A 63 38.46 11.66 9.16
CA ALA A 63 38.41 13.01 9.73
C ALA A 63 38.32 13.01 11.27
N GLN A 64 37.65 12.02 11.87
CA GLN A 64 37.59 11.87 13.33
C GLN A 64 38.95 11.49 13.91
N ARG A 65 39.72 10.64 13.21
CA ARG A 65 41.08 10.28 13.60
C ARG A 65 42.00 11.51 13.68
N ASP A 66 41.89 12.43 12.71
CA ASP A 66 42.67 13.67 12.72
C ASP A 66 42.28 14.57 13.90
N LEU A 67 41.00 14.58 14.30
CA LEU A 67 40.51 15.33 15.46
C LEU A 67 40.98 14.70 16.79
N ASP A 68 40.99 13.37 16.84
CA ASP A 68 41.48 12.60 17.99
C ASP A 68 43.00 12.71 18.14
N GLU A 69 43.75 13.05 17.08
CA GLU A 69 45.17 13.40 17.16
C GLU A 69 45.39 14.85 17.67
N ALA A 70 44.50 15.78 17.31
CA ALA A 70 44.58 17.18 17.71
C ALA A 70 44.18 17.44 19.18
N LEU A 71 43.25 16.65 19.72
CA LEU A 71 42.73 16.81 21.09
C LEU A 71 43.81 16.58 22.18
N PRO A 72 44.61 15.49 22.16
CA PRO A 72 45.69 15.27 23.11
C PRO A 72 46.75 16.37 23.09
N ALA A 73 47.06 16.92 21.91
CA ALA A 73 48.00 18.03 21.78
C ALA A 73 47.48 19.32 22.46
N LEU A 74 46.17 19.59 22.36
CA LEU A 74 45.50 20.73 23.00
C LEU A 74 45.35 20.53 24.51
N GLU A 75 44.99 19.33 24.96
CA GLU A 75 44.91 19.00 26.39
C GLU A 75 46.29 19.07 27.06
N GLY A 76 47.32 18.51 26.43
CA GLY A 76 48.69 18.59 26.92
C GLY A 76 49.18 20.05 27.02
N ALA A 77 48.81 20.90 26.07
CA ALA A 77 49.15 22.31 26.13
C ALA A 77 48.37 23.09 27.22
N ASN A 78 47.09 22.78 27.42
CA ASN A 78 46.29 23.35 28.52
C ASN A 78 46.80 22.91 29.90
N GLN A 79 47.22 21.65 30.03
CA GLN A 79 47.86 21.16 31.25
C GLN A 79 49.17 21.91 31.53
N ALA A 80 50.02 22.08 30.50
CA ALA A 80 51.27 22.83 30.61
C ALA A 80 51.07 24.33 30.94
N LEU A 81 49.93 24.92 30.54
CA LEU A 81 49.53 26.27 30.97
C LEU A 81 49.02 26.29 32.41
N SER A 82 48.28 25.28 32.84
CA SER A 82 47.74 25.18 34.20
C SER A 82 48.81 24.91 35.27
N SER A 83 49.96 24.35 34.87
CA SER A 83 51.12 24.16 35.73
C SER A 83 51.99 25.41 35.91
N LEU A 84 51.64 26.53 35.26
CA LEU A 84 52.35 27.80 35.45
C LEU A 84 51.84 28.52 36.70
N ASP A 85 52.78 28.95 37.54
CA ASP A 85 52.46 29.72 38.73
C ASP A 85 52.60 31.23 38.50
N LYS A 86 52.04 32.01 39.42
CA LYS A 86 52.12 33.48 39.37
C LYS A 86 53.57 34.00 39.39
N ALA A 87 54.50 33.23 39.95
CA ALA A 87 55.93 33.51 39.94
C ALA A 87 56.50 33.49 38.52
N ASP A 88 56.19 32.45 37.73
CA ASP A 88 56.67 32.29 36.35
C ASP A 88 56.21 33.44 35.43
N ILE A 89 55.00 33.95 35.66
CA ILE A 89 54.45 35.12 34.95
C ILE A 89 55.14 36.40 35.39
N SER A 90 55.46 36.52 36.69
CA SER A 90 56.14 37.70 37.22
C SER A 90 57.56 37.85 36.68
N GLU A 91 58.26 36.74 36.40
CA GLU A 91 59.58 36.73 35.76
C GLU A 91 59.55 37.38 34.37
N LEU A 92 58.52 37.06 33.56
CA LEU A 92 58.34 37.65 32.23
C LEU A 92 58.05 39.16 32.29
N LYS A 93 57.45 39.65 33.38
CA LYS A 93 57.09 41.07 33.55
C LYS A 93 58.30 41.95 33.88
N VAL A 94 59.36 41.37 34.44
CA VAL A 94 60.58 42.09 34.86
C VAL A 94 61.38 42.59 33.66
N PHE A 95 61.24 41.95 32.49
CA PHE A 95 61.94 42.40 31.28
C PHE A 95 61.59 43.86 30.92
N THR A 96 62.62 44.70 30.89
CA THR A 96 62.57 46.09 30.37
C THR A 96 62.64 46.08 28.85
N LYS A 97 63.48 45.20 28.28
CA LYS A 97 63.51 44.85 26.85
C LYS A 97 63.48 43.32 26.73
N PRO A 98 62.38 42.71 26.27
CA PRO A 98 62.27 41.25 26.17
C PRO A 98 63.18 40.69 25.07
N PRO A 99 63.68 39.44 25.21
CA PRO A 99 64.30 38.71 24.11
C PRO A 99 63.32 38.50 22.94
N ASP A 100 63.82 38.47 21.70
CA ASP A 100 62.98 38.37 20.49
C ASP A 100 62.07 37.13 20.50
N MET A 101 62.52 36.00 21.05
CA MET A 101 61.71 34.79 21.21
C MET A 101 60.54 34.97 22.21
N VAL A 102 60.74 35.74 23.28
CA VAL A 102 59.67 36.05 24.25
C VAL A 102 58.68 37.04 23.63
N MET A 103 59.18 38.01 22.87
CA MET A 103 58.36 39.01 22.19
C MET A 103 57.42 38.36 21.17
N THR A 104 57.92 37.45 20.35
CA THR A 104 57.11 36.73 19.34
C THR A 104 56.04 35.83 19.95
N VAL A 105 56.32 35.15 21.07
CA VAL A 105 55.32 34.35 21.82
C VAL A 105 54.23 35.24 22.41
N MET A 106 54.60 36.38 22.99
CA MET A 106 53.64 37.31 23.56
C MET A 106 52.80 38.01 22.50
N GLU A 107 53.38 38.37 21.35
CA GLU A 107 52.63 38.92 20.21
C GLU A 107 51.61 37.91 19.67
N ALA A 108 51.97 36.62 19.58
CA ALA A 108 51.05 35.58 19.14
C ALA A 108 49.86 35.38 20.10
N ILE A 109 50.10 35.46 21.42
CA ILE A 109 49.03 35.45 22.42
C ILE A 109 48.16 36.71 22.35
N CYS A 110 48.77 37.90 22.17
CA CYS A 110 48.03 39.14 21.97
C CYS A 110 47.09 39.03 20.76
N ILE A 111 47.54 38.40 19.66
CA ILE A 111 46.73 38.18 18.45
C ILE A 111 45.53 37.26 18.73
N LEU A 112 45.72 36.17 19.49
CA LEU A 112 44.62 35.27 19.89
C LEU A 112 43.61 35.96 20.81
N LEU A 113 44.09 36.76 21.78
CA LEU A 113 43.24 37.55 22.69
C LEU A 113 42.73 38.87 22.09
N ASN A 114 42.91 39.08 20.78
CA ASN A 114 42.45 40.26 20.05
C ASN A 114 42.97 41.60 20.61
N CYS A 115 44.19 41.59 21.13
CA CYS A 115 44.92 42.76 21.63
C CYS A 115 45.97 43.23 20.61
N LYS A 116 46.47 44.45 20.77
CA LYS A 116 47.55 44.96 19.91
C LYS A 116 48.82 44.11 20.14
N PRO A 117 49.52 43.67 19.07
CA PRO A 117 50.73 42.87 19.17
C PRO A 117 51.94 43.77 19.45
N ASP A 118 51.94 44.43 20.60
CA ASP A 118 53.02 45.28 21.08
C ASP A 118 53.38 44.94 22.53
N TRP A 119 54.65 45.09 22.87
CA TRP A 119 55.15 44.76 24.22
C TRP A 119 54.41 45.49 25.37
N PRO A 120 54.01 46.77 25.26
CA PRO A 120 53.19 47.43 26.28
C PRO A 120 51.86 46.71 26.54
N SER A 121 51.14 46.30 25.50
CA SER A 121 49.88 45.56 25.63
C SER A 121 50.10 44.15 26.17
N ALA A 122 51.17 43.47 25.74
CA ALA A 122 51.56 42.17 26.30
C ALA A 122 51.88 42.25 27.80
N LYS A 123 52.60 43.29 28.22
CA LYS A 123 52.94 43.53 29.63
C LYS A 123 51.70 43.86 30.47
N GLN A 124 50.71 44.52 29.89
CA GLN A 124 49.41 44.76 30.52
C GLN A 124 48.62 43.45 30.68
N LEU A 125 48.61 42.58 29.66
CA LEU A 125 47.96 41.26 29.71
C LEU A 125 48.58 40.35 30.77
N LEU A 126 49.93 40.31 30.87
CA LEU A 126 50.65 39.57 31.92
C LEU A 126 50.38 40.13 33.32
N GLY A 127 49.91 41.38 33.44
CA GLY A 127 49.56 42.01 34.71
C GLY A 127 48.17 41.65 35.23
N ASP A 128 47.33 41.03 34.42
CA ASP A 128 45.96 40.65 34.78
C ASP A 128 45.96 39.36 35.59
N SER A 129 45.30 39.37 36.76
CA SER A 129 45.15 38.20 37.62
C SER A 129 44.40 37.04 36.96
N ASN A 130 43.59 37.31 35.94
CA ASN A 130 42.82 36.31 35.20
C ASN A 130 43.48 35.87 33.89
N PHE A 131 44.74 36.25 33.63
CA PHE A 131 45.41 35.95 32.35
C PHE A 131 45.42 34.45 32.01
N LEU A 132 45.91 33.58 32.91
CA LEU A 132 45.94 32.13 32.65
C LEU A 132 44.52 31.57 32.46
N ARG A 133 43.56 32.02 33.28
CA ARG A 133 42.16 31.61 33.17
C ARG A 133 41.56 31.98 31.81
N ARG A 134 41.89 33.14 31.26
CA ARG A 134 41.46 33.55 29.91
C ARG A 134 42.08 32.72 28.78
N LEU A 135 43.25 32.12 29.00
CA LEU A 135 43.84 31.17 28.04
C LEU A 135 43.18 29.79 28.14
N THR A 136 42.94 29.30 29.35
CA THR A 136 42.28 28.02 29.58
C THR A 136 40.81 28.04 29.14
N ASP A 137 40.07 29.10 29.44
CA ASP A 137 38.65 29.28 29.11
C ASP A 137 38.43 29.84 27.69
N TYR A 138 39.48 29.91 26.86
CA TYR A 138 39.38 30.46 25.51
C TYR A 138 38.51 29.59 24.59
N ASP A 139 37.63 30.22 23.81
CA ASP A 139 36.77 29.55 22.84
C ASP A 139 37.58 29.00 21.65
N LYS A 140 38.02 27.75 21.78
CA LYS A 140 38.78 26.99 20.78
C LYS A 140 37.97 26.65 19.53
N ASP A 141 36.64 26.66 19.62
CA ASP A 141 35.75 26.24 18.53
C ASP A 141 35.40 27.40 17.59
N ASN A 142 35.58 28.65 18.02
CA ASN A 142 35.16 29.85 17.29
C ASN A 142 36.27 30.88 17.00
N ILE A 143 37.45 30.41 16.57
CA ILE A 143 38.57 31.29 16.23
C ILE A 143 38.38 31.92 14.84
N LYS A 144 38.34 33.26 14.80
CA LYS A 144 38.14 34.00 13.53
C LYS A 144 39.27 33.68 12.52
N PRO A 145 38.97 33.45 11.23
CA PRO A 145 39.98 33.15 10.22
C PRO A 145 41.08 34.19 10.08
N GLN A 146 40.74 35.47 10.30
CA GLN A 146 41.68 36.59 10.27
C GLN A 146 42.75 36.50 11.37
N ILE A 147 42.41 35.92 12.52
CA ILE A 147 43.34 35.72 13.64
C ILE A 147 44.33 34.60 13.29
N LEU A 148 43.84 33.47 12.77
CA LEU A 148 44.69 32.35 12.35
C LEU A 148 45.67 32.74 11.24
N GLN A 149 45.24 33.53 10.24
CA GLN A 149 46.14 34.02 9.19
C GLN A 149 47.27 34.89 9.75
N LYS A 150 46.97 35.75 10.72
CA LYS A 150 47.99 36.56 11.42
C LYS A 150 48.93 35.68 12.24
N LEU A 151 48.39 34.61 12.85
CA LEU A 151 49.14 33.63 13.65
C LEU A 151 50.13 32.81 12.81
N GLN A 152 49.79 32.46 11.55
CA GLN A 152 50.66 31.68 10.66
C GLN A 152 52.04 32.32 10.47
N LYS A 153 52.14 33.66 10.45
CA LYS A 153 53.42 34.37 10.34
C LYS A 153 54.39 34.03 11.47
N TYR A 154 53.85 33.74 12.66
CA TYR A 154 54.62 33.39 13.85
C TYR A 154 54.88 31.89 13.94
N ILE A 155 53.87 31.05 13.65
CA ILE A 155 53.99 29.59 13.71
C ILE A 155 54.97 29.04 12.66
N ASN A 156 55.05 29.67 11.48
CA ASN A 156 55.98 29.29 10.42
C ASN A 156 57.41 29.80 10.65
N ASN A 157 57.63 30.62 11.68
CA ASN A 157 58.98 31.07 12.04
C ASN A 157 59.75 29.92 12.72
N GLN A 158 60.97 29.65 12.27
CA GLN A 158 61.82 28.57 12.79
C GLN A 158 62.21 28.75 14.26
N ASP A 159 62.08 29.96 14.80
CA ASP A 159 62.36 30.27 16.20
C ASP A 159 61.14 30.11 17.13
N PHE A 160 59.95 29.86 16.57
CA PHE A 160 58.70 29.65 17.31
C PHE A 160 58.44 28.16 17.58
N PHE A 161 59.42 27.49 18.20
CA PHE A 161 59.33 26.08 18.56
C PHE A 161 59.52 25.91 20.07
N PRO A 162 58.65 25.13 20.76
CA PRO A 162 58.68 25.01 22.22
C PRO A 162 60.07 24.68 22.80
N GLU A 163 60.84 23.81 22.14
CA GLU A 163 62.20 23.41 22.56
C GLU A 163 63.24 24.53 22.48
N LYS A 164 63.09 25.47 21.54
CA LYS A 164 63.98 26.63 21.42
C LYS A 164 63.62 27.71 22.43
N VAL A 165 62.31 27.93 22.62
CA VAL A 165 61.76 28.91 23.56
C VAL A 165 62.04 28.52 25.02
N GLU A 166 62.11 27.22 25.32
CA GLU A 166 62.47 26.69 26.64
C GLU A 166 63.83 27.17 27.15
N LYS A 167 64.80 27.38 26.25
CA LYS A 167 66.13 27.88 26.60
C LYS A 167 66.11 29.32 27.14
N VAL A 168 65.04 30.06 26.85
CA VAL A 168 64.87 31.46 27.25
C VAL A 168 63.89 31.57 28.43
N SER A 169 62.77 30.84 28.40
CA SER A 169 61.82 30.79 29.52
C SER A 169 60.94 29.54 29.46
N LYS A 170 60.78 28.89 30.61
CA LYS A 170 59.84 27.77 30.81
C LYS A 170 58.38 28.22 30.63
N ALA A 171 58.03 29.42 31.11
CA ALA A 171 56.69 29.98 30.96
C ALA A 171 56.33 30.21 29.49
N CYS A 172 57.27 30.72 28.70
CA CYS A 172 57.07 30.92 27.26
C CYS A 172 56.96 29.61 26.47
N LYS A 173 57.56 28.51 26.94
CA LYS A 173 57.40 27.17 26.33
C LYS A 173 55.94 26.72 26.37
N SER A 174 55.31 26.73 27.54
CA SER A 174 53.91 26.33 27.71
C SER A 174 52.96 27.19 26.89
N MET A 175 53.21 28.50 26.87
CA MET A 175 52.45 29.46 26.05
C MET A 175 52.62 29.22 24.54
N CYS A 176 53.84 28.94 24.07
CA CYS A 176 54.12 28.61 22.68
C CYS A 176 53.45 27.29 22.25
N MET A 177 53.51 26.26 23.11
CA MET A 177 52.87 24.97 22.87
C MET A 177 51.35 25.12 22.74
N TRP A 178 50.73 25.94 23.58
CA TRP A 178 49.30 26.24 23.52
C TRP A 178 48.89 26.95 22.23
N VAL A 179 49.61 28.00 21.83
CA VAL A 179 49.33 28.72 20.58
C VAL A 179 49.38 27.77 19.37
N ARG A 180 50.35 26.85 19.33
CA ARG A 180 50.50 25.87 18.24
C ARG A 180 49.39 24.81 18.27
N ALA A 181 49.04 24.30 19.45
CA ALA A 181 47.95 23.34 19.59
C ALA A 181 46.59 23.94 19.19
N MET A 182 46.38 25.23 19.48
CA MET A 182 45.16 25.96 19.11
C MET A 182 45.02 26.14 17.58
N ASP A 183 46.13 26.41 16.88
CA ASP A 183 46.15 26.50 15.42
C ASP A 183 45.86 25.14 14.76
N LEU A 184 46.49 24.08 15.28
CA LEU A 184 46.30 22.71 14.80
C LEU A 184 44.86 22.24 15.00
N TYR A 185 44.30 22.44 16.19
CA TYR A 185 42.91 22.11 16.50
C TYR A 185 41.92 22.87 15.60
N SER A 186 42.12 24.17 15.41
CA SER A 186 41.21 24.99 14.59
C SER A 186 41.28 24.65 13.09
N LYS A 187 42.45 24.22 12.58
CA LYS A 187 42.59 23.71 11.22
C LYS A 187 41.83 22.39 11.03
N VAL A 188 42.03 21.44 11.95
CA VAL A 188 41.35 20.13 11.90
C VAL A 188 39.83 20.29 12.03
N LEU A 189 39.36 21.12 12.97
CA LEU A 189 37.92 21.37 13.17
C LEU A 189 37.22 21.92 11.91
N LYS A 190 37.92 22.74 11.12
CA LYS A 190 37.39 23.27 9.84
C LYS A 190 37.23 22.22 8.75
N GLU A 191 38.06 21.18 8.76
CA GLU A 191 37.97 20.09 7.79
C GLU A 191 36.92 19.05 8.21
N VAL A 192 36.79 18.81 9.52
CA VAL A 192 35.88 17.81 10.09
C VAL A 192 34.42 18.30 10.15
N GLY A 193 34.19 19.57 10.49
CA GLY A 193 32.86 20.18 10.60
C GLY A 193 31.94 19.93 9.38
N PRO A 194 32.34 20.28 8.15
CA PRO A 194 31.50 20.08 6.97
C PRO A 194 31.31 18.61 6.60
N LYS A 195 32.27 17.73 6.89
CA LYS A 195 32.14 16.28 6.65
C LYS A 195 31.10 15.67 7.59
N ARG A 196 31.14 16.03 8.88
CA ARG A 196 30.19 15.58 9.90
C ARG A 196 28.77 16.08 9.64
N GLU A 197 28.64 17.34 9.21
CA GLU A 197 27.33 17.90 8.88
C GLU A 197 26.72 17.28 7.62
N LYS A 198 27.56 16.95 6.61
CA LYS A 198 27.12 16.21 5.42
C LYS A 198 26.67 14.78 5.77
N LEU A 199 27.42 14.07 6.61
CA LEU A 199 27.04 12.72 7.08
C LEU A 199 25.70 12.75 7.82
N ALA A 200 25.54 13.68 8.77
CA ALA A 200 24.31 13.82 9.53
C ALA A 200 23.11 14.16 8.63
N LYS A 201 23.29 15.05 7.64
CA LYS A 201 22.24 15.38 6.67
C LYS A 201 21.88 14.20 5.78
N ALA A 202 22.87 13.43 5.32
CA ALA A 202 22.65 12.24 4.50
C ALA A 202 21.85 11.17 5.26
N GLN A 203 22.28 10.82 6.48
CA GLN A 203 21.61 9.84 7.33
C GLN A 203 20.17 10.23 7.67
N VAL A 204 19.92 11.52 7.98
CA VAL A 204 18.55 12.00 8.23
C VAL A 204 17.68 11.93 6.98
N SER A 205 18.22 12.27 5.81
CA SER A 205 17.47 12.23 4.55
C SER A 205 17.12 10.80 4.11
N GLU A 206 18.03 9.87 4.35
CA GLU A 206 17.85 8.45 4.06
C GLU A 206 16.79 7.84 5.00
N TRP A 207 16.89 8.11 6.30
CA TRP A 207 15.88 7.67 7.28
C TRP A 207 14.49 8.20 6.95
N GLN A 208 14.36 9.48 6.58
CA GLN A 208 13.08 10.06 6.14
C GLN A 208 12.52 9.41 4.87
N TYR A 209 13.39 8.99 3.95
CA TYR A 209 12.98 8.28 2.75
C TYR A 209 12.47 6.87 3.10
N PHE A 210 13.19 6.15 3.96
CA PHE A 210 12.78 4.82 4.46
C PHE A 210 11.44 4.87 5.21
N GLU A 211 11.25 5.84 6.10
CA GLU A 211 9.98 6.04 6.83
C GLU A 211 8.81 6.19 5.85
N LYS A 212 8.98 7.01 4.80
CA LYS A 212 7.97 7.22 3.77
C LYS A 212 7.68 5.94 2.97
N VAL A 213 8.71 5.18 2.59
CA VAL A 213 8.55 3.91 1.87
C VAL A 213 7.82 2.87 2.74
N ASN A 214 8.14 2.78 4.02
CA ASN A 214 7.50 1.84 4.95
C ASN A 214 6.02 2.19 5.18
N VAL A 215 5.71 3.48 5.32
CA VAL A 215 4.33 3.96 5.39
C VAL A 215 3.56 3.60 4.11
N LEU A 216 4.15 3.87 2.93
CA LEU A 216 3.52 3.56 1.64
C LEU A 216 3.24 2.05 1.48
N LEU A 217 4.17 1.21 1.92
CA LEU A 217 4.03 -0.25 1.86
C LEU A 217 2.95 -0.77 2.81
N ASN A 218 2.84 -0.20 4.01
CA ASN A 218 1.75 -0.53 4.92
C ASN A 218 0.39 -0.13 4.35
N TYR A 219 0.28 1.04 3.71
CA TYR A 219 -0.93 1.42 2.98
C TYR A 219 -1.24 0.45 1.83
N LEU A 220 -0.22 0.05 1.06
CA LEU A 220 -0.38 -0.91 -0.04
C LEU A 220 -0.81 -2.30 0.45
N LYS A 221 -0.26 -2.75 1.60
CA LYS A 221 -0.66 -3.98 2.31
C LYS A 221 -2.13 -3.91 2.68
N PHE A 222 -2.50 -2.86 3.39
CA PHE A 222 -3.86 -2.67 3.89
C PHE A 222 -4.84 -2.62 2.73
N PHE A 223 -4.55 -1.84 1.68
CA PHE A 223 -5.46 -1.67 0.56
C PHE A 223 -5.64 -2.97 -0.25
N ASN A 224 -4.57 -3.68 -0.61
CA ASN A 224 -4.70 -4.90 -1.41
C ASN A 224 -5.34 -6.04 -0.62
N VAL A 225 -4.94 -6.25 0.63
CA VAL A 225 -5.50 -7.30 1.48
C VAL A 225 -6.97 -7.00 1.77
N LEU A 226 -7.31 -5.76 2.12
CA LEU A 226 -8.69 -5.36 2.39
C LEU A 226 -9.57 -5.45 1.15
N TYR A 227 -9.05 -5.02 -0.01
CA TYR A 227 -9.78 -5.12 -1.28
C TYR A 227 -10.09 -6.58 -1.62
N ILE A 228 -9.08 -7.45 -1.62
CA ILE A 228 -9.27 -8.87 -1.92
C ILE A 228 -10.22 -9.52 -0.90
N ALA A 229 -10.02 -9.28 0.40
CA ALA A 229 -10.89 -9.81 1.44
C ALA A 229 -12.36 -9.36 1.29
N ASN A 230 -12.61 -8.08 0.99
CA ASN A 230 -13.96 -7.57 0.74
C ASN A 230 -14.57 -8.18 -0.53
N THR A 231 -13.80 -8.33 -1.60
CA THR A 231 -14.29 -8.96 -2.84
C THR A 231 -14.64 -10.43 -2.62
N MET A 232 -13.85 -11.17 -1.84
CA MET A 232 -14.14 -12.55 -1.46
C MET A 232 -15.40 -12.64 -0.60
N ALA A 233 -15.54 -11.80 0.43
CA ALA A 233 -16.71 -11.78 1.30
C ALA A 233 -18.00 -11.45 0.54
N LEU A 234 -17.96 -10.47 -0.35
CA LEU A 234 -19.09 -10.12 -1.21
C LEU A 234 -19.45 -11.26 -2.16
N THR A 235 -18.46 -11.89 -2.79
CA THR A 235 -18.66 -13.00 -3.71
C THR A 235 -19.25 -14.20 -2.98
N GLN A 236 -18.75 -14.54 -1.80
CA GLN A 236 -19.28 -15.61 -0.95
C GLN A 236 -20.74 -15.36 -0.54
N ALA A 237 -21.07 -14.13 -0.16
CA ALA A 237 -22.44 -13.75 0.18
C ALA A 237 -23.38 -13.87 -1.03
N ARG A 238 -22.93 -13.45 -2.22
CA ARG A 238 -23.67 -13.61 -3.48
C ARG A 238 -23.88 -15.08 -3.82
N LEU A 239 -22.84 -15.89 -3.71
CA LEU A 239 -22.86 -17.33 -3.98
C LEU A 239 -23.83 -18.06 -3.04
N THR A 240 -23.84 -17.69 -1.75
CA THR A 240 -24.78 -18.25 -0.77
C THR A 240 -26.24 -17.93 -1.12
N ARG A 241 -26.53 -16.68 -1.50
CA ARG A 241 -27.88 -16.26 -1.90
C ARG A 241 -28.31 -16.93 -3.20
N ALA A 242 -27.42 -16.97 -4.19
CA ALA A 242 -27.67 -17.60 -5.46
C ALA A 242 -27.88 -19.11 -5.31
N GLY A 243 -27.07 -19.79 -4.50
CA GLY A 243 -27.22 -21.22 -4.20
C GLY A 243 -28.58 -21.58 -3.57
N LYS A 244 -29.10 -20.73 -2.68
CA LYS A 244 -30.46 -20.90 -2.14
C LYS A 244 -31.53 -20.77 -3.23
N LEU A 245 -31.40 -19.76 -4.10
CA LEU A 245 -32.34 -19.54 -5.20
C LEU A 245 -32.29 -20.69 -6.22
N THR A 246 -31.10 -21.11 -6.65
CA THR A 246 -30.93 -22.22 -7.61
C THR A 246 -31.45 -23.54 -7.05
N SER A 247 -31.25 -23.78 -5.75
CA SER A 247 -31.82 -24.96 -5.09
C SER A 247 -33.35 -24.90 -5.02
N ALA A 248 -33.93 -23.75 -4.66
CA ALA A 248 -35.38 -23.58 -4.58
C ALA A 248 -36.06 -23.66 -5.95
N LEU A 249 -35.35 -23.27 -7.02
CA LEU A 249 -35.82 -23.29 -8.40
C LEU A 249 -35.44 -24.56 -9.16
N GLY A 250 -34.78 -25.54 -8.52
CA GLY A 250 -34.33 -26.77 -9.17
C GLY A 250 -35.50 -27.61 -9.70
N ASP A 251 -36.51 -27.84 -8.86
CA ASP A 251 -37.71 -28.58 -9.26
C ASP A 251 -38.51 -27.83 -10.33
N GLU A 252 -38.54 -26.50 -10.23
CA GLU A 252 -39.22 -25.63 -11.19
C GLU A 252 -38.52 -25.65 -12.57
N GLN A 253 -37.19 -25.76 -12.59
CA GLN A 253 -36.41 -25.93 -13.81
C GLN A 253 -36.82 -27.21 -14.55
N ILE A 254 -36.86 -28.35 -13.84
CA ILE A 254 -37.26 -29.65 -14.40
C ILE A 254 -38.70 -29.56 -14.96
N ARG A 255 -39.62 -29.00 -14.17
CA ARG A 255 -41.01 -28.82 -14.58
C ARG A 255 -41.14 -27.94 -15.82
N TRP A 256 -40.34 -26.88 -15.92
CA TRP A 256 -40.34 -25.99 -17.09
C TRP A 256 -39.76 -26.66 -18.33
N ASP A 257 -38.70 -27.45 -18.19
CA ASP A 257 -38.13 -28.24 -19.27
C ASP A 257 -39.17 -29.23 -19.84
N GLU A 258 -39.83 -29.98 -18.96
CA GLU A 258 -40.91 -30.92 -19.33
C GLU A 258 -42.07 -30.19 -20.01
N SER A 259 -42.49 -29.05 -19.46
CA SER A 259 -43.57 -28.24 -20.03
C SER A 259 -43.23 -27.69 -21.41
N VAL A 260 -41.99 -27.22 -21.61
CA VAL A 260 -41.54 -26.72 -22.92
C VAL A 260 -41.52 -27.88 -23.93
N ALA A 261 -41.00 -29.04 -23.56
CA ALA A 261 -40.99 -30.22 -24.44
C ALA A 261 -42.42 -30.69 -24.78
N GLN A 262 -43.36 -30.61 -23.83
CA GLN A 262 -44.76 -30.91 -24.08
C GLN A 262 -45.39 -29.89 -25.03
N PHE A 263 -45.19 -28.60 -24.80
CA PHE A 263 -45.72 -27.55 -25.68
C PHE A 263 -45.14 -27.63 -27.09
N GLU A 264 -43.87 -27.98 -27.26
CA GLU A 264 -43.29 -28.19 -28.60
C GLU A 264 -43.99 -29.32 -29.36
N LYS A 265 -44.39 -30.41 -28.68
CA LYS A 265 -45.22 -31.48 -29.28
C LYS A 265 -46.63 -31.00 -29.58
N GLU A 266 -47.25 -30.22 -28.68
CA GLU A 266 -48.61 -29.70 -28.87
C GLU A 266 -48.69 -28.70 -30.02
N ILE A 267 -47.67 -27.84 -30.18
CA ILE A 267 -47.57 -26.87 -31.29
C ILE A 267 -47.56 -27.59 -32.64
N ILE A 268 -46.85 -28.72 -32.77
CA ILE A 268 -46.84 -29.50 -34.01
C ILE A 268 -48.24 -30.03 -34.33
N ASN A 269 -48.95 -30.54 -33.32
CA ASN A 269 -50.26 -31.17 -33.47
C ASN A 269 -51.43 -30.16 -33.55
N ILE A 270 -51.17 -28.86 -33.41
CA ILE A 270 -52.23 -27.84 -33.27
C ILE A 270 -53.14 -27.79 -34.50
N VAL A 271 -52.58 -27.98 -35.70
CA VAL A 271 -53.32 -27.88 -36.95
C VAL A 271 -54.40 -28.96 -37.04
N GLY A 272 -54.03 -30.23 -36.83
CA GLY A 272 -54.98 -31.34 -36.83
C GLY A 272 -55.98 -31.26 -35.67
N ASN A 273 -55.53 -30.88 -34.47
CA ASN A 273 -56.38 -30.73 -33.30
C ASN A 273 -57.46 -29.65 -33.50
N VAL A 274 -57.08 -28.46 -33.99
CA VAL A 274 -58.03 -27.37 -34.24
C VAL A 274 -58.99 -27.72 -35.37
N PHE A 275 -58.51 -28.44 -36.40
CA PHE A 275 -59.36 -28.90 -37.50
C PHE A 275 -60.48 -29.83 -37.03
N ILE A 276 -60.16 -30.87 -36.25
CA ILE A 276 -61.19 -31.77 -35.70
C ILE A 276 -62.09 -31.04 -34.71
N ALA A 277 -61.55 -30.16 -33.87
CA ALA A 277 -62.36 -29.37 -32.94
C ALA A 277 -63.38 -28.48 -33.69
N ALA A 278 -62.97 -27.85 -34.80
CA ALA A 278 -63.87 -27.09 -35.66
C ALA A 278 -64.95 -27.98 -36.31
N ALA A 279 -64.59 -29.19 -36.75
CA ALA A 279 -65.55 -30.16 -37.28
C ALA A 279 -66.58 -30.57 -36.21
N CYS A 280 -66.15 -30.79 -34.97
CA CYS A 280 -67.02 -31.09 -33.85
C CYS A 280 -68.06 -29.98 -33.62
N VAL A 281 -67.62 -28.72 -33.56
CA VAL A 281 -68.51 -27.57 -33.36
C VAL A 281 -69.47 -27.37 -34.54
N ALA A 282 -69.01 -27.58 -35.77
CA ALA A 282 -69.80 -27.32 -36.97
C ALA A 282 -70.85 -28.41 -37.25
N TYR A 283 -70.50 -29.69 -37.03
CA TYR A 283 -71.30 -30.82 -37.53
C TYR A 283 -71.78 -31.79 -36.45
N TYR A 284 -71.11 -31.87 -35.29
CA TYR A 284 -71.32 -33.00 -34.39
C TYR A 284 -72.39 -32.75 -33.32
N GLY A 285 -72.87 -31.51 -33.16
CA GLY A 285 -73.86 -31.12 -32.14
C GLY A 285 -75.11 -32.01 -32.11
N ALA A 286 -75.64 -32.42 -33.27
CA ALA A 286 -76.87 -33.22 -33.36
C ALA A 286 -76.68 -34.72 -33.02
N PHE A 287 -75.45 -35.20 -32.87
CA PHE A 287 -75.17 -36.61 -32.70
C PHE A 287 -74.99 -37.03 -31.24
N THR A 288 -75.16 -38.33 -30.96
CA THR A 288 -74.91 -38.91 -29.64
C THR A 288 -73.41 -39.01 -29.35
N SER A 289 -73.02 -38.98 -28.07
CA SER A 289 -71.60 -39.03 -27.65
C SER A 289 -70.85 -40.21 -28.28
N HIS A 290 -71.45 -41.39 -28.31
CA HIS A 290 -70.83 -42.58 -28.93
C HIS A 290 -70.57 -42.39 -30.44
N TYR A 291 -71.54 -41.84 -31.18
CA TYR A 291 -71.36 -41.61 -32.62
C TYR A 291 -70.33 -40.50 -32.89
N ARG A 292 -70.27 -39.47 -32.05
CA ARG A 292 -69.23 -38.42 -32.14
C ARG A 292 -67.83 -39.02 -31.97
N GLN A 293 -67.63 -39.94 -31.03
CA GLN A 293 -66.34 -40.62 -30.83
C GLN A 293 -65.92 -41.42 -32.07
N LEU A 294 -66.83 -42.18 -32.68
CA LEU A 294 -66.55 -42.92 -33.92
C LEU A 294 -66.13 -41.98 -35.07
N LEU A 295 -66.80 -40.83 -35.21
CA LEU A 295 -66.44 -39.82 -36.20
C LEU A 295 -65.06 -39.22 -35.90
N ILE A 296 -64.76 -38.87 -34.65
CA ILE A 296 -63.45 -38.34 -34.25
C ILE A 296 -62.34 -39.36 -34.59
N GLU A 297 -62.52 -40.64 -34.28
CA GLU A 297 -61.54 -41.69 -34.60
C GLU A 297 -61.31 -41.84 -36.10
N GLN A 298 -62.38 -41.78 -36.91
CA GLN A 298 -62.28 -41.84 -38.36
C GLN A 298 -61.51 -40.64 -38.92
N TRP A 299 -61.79 -39.44 -38.41
CA TRP A 299 -61.13 -38.21 -38.85
C TRP A 299 -59.65 -38.18 -38.42
N ILE A 300 -59.31 -38.71 -37.24
CA ILE A 300 -57.91 -38.87 -36.81
C ILE A 300 -57.16 -39.79 -37.78
N LYS A 301 -57.75 -40.93 -38.16
CA LYS A 301 -57.13 -41.85 -39.14
C LYS A 301 -56.90 -41.18 -40.49
N GLN A 302 -57.89 -40.44 -41.00
CA GLN A 302 -57.74 -39.70 -42.26
C GLN A 302 -56.67 -38.60 -42.17
N CYS A 303 -56.59 -37.86 -41.07
CA CYS A 303 -55.52 -36.89 -40.84
C CYS A 303 -54.15 -37.57 -40.88
N GLN A 304 -54.00 -38.75 -40.27
CA GLN A 304 -52.76 -39.52 -40.28
C GLN A 304 -52.39 -40.00 -41.70
N GLU A 305 -53.35 -40.52 -42.47
CA GLU A 305 -53.14 -40.93 -43.88
C GLU A 305 -52.69 -39.76 -44.77
N LEU A 306 -53.21 -38.55 -44.51
CA LEU A 306 -52.86 -37.32 -45.23
C LEU A 306 -51.60 -36.63 -44.68
N ASN A 307 -50.89 -37.26 -43.74
CA ASN A 307 -49.72 -36.69 -43.06
C ASN A 307 -49.98 -35.34 -42.37
N ILE A 308 -51.19 -35.13 -41.85
CA ILE A 308 -51.54 -33.97 -41.03
C ILE A 308 -51.20 -34.31 -39.57
N PRO A 309 -50.29 -33.56 -38.92
CA PRO A 309 -49.93 -33.80 -37.53
C PRO A 309 -51.13 -33.63 -36.60
N ILE A 310 -51.40 -34.65 -35.80
CA ILE A 310 -52.52 -34.68 -34.87
C ILE A 310 -52.18 -35.50 -33.63
N SER A 311 -52.73 -35.11 -32.48
CA SER A 311 -52.59 -35.88 -31.25
C SER A 311 -53.36 -37.20 -31.35
N SER A 312 -52.75 -38.30 -30.92
CA SER A 312 -53.42 -39.61 -30.81
C SER A 312 -54.52 -39.63 -29.74
N SER A 313 -54.46 -38.71 -28.77
CA SER A 313 -55.44 -38.55 -27.69
C SER A 313 -56.15 -37.20 -27.81
N PHE A 314 -56.99 -37.05 -28.85
CA PHE A 314 -57.80 -35.85 -29.05
C PHE A 314 -58.82 -35.66 -27.92
N SER A 315 -58.95 -34.44 -27.41
CA SER A 315 -59.97 -34.06 -26.42
C SER A 315 -60.55 -32.69 -26.78
N LEU A 316 -61.84 -32.66 -27.09
CA LEU A 316 -62.55 -31.43 -27.42
C LEU A 316 -62.52 -30.43 -26.25
N ILE A 317 -62.69 -30.94 -25.03
CA ILE A 317 -62.67 -30.15 -23.79
C ILE A 317 -61.31 -29.48 -23.60
N ASN A 318 -60.20 -30.18 -23.87
CA ASN A 318 -58.86 -29.60 -23.67
C ASN A 318 -58.52 -28.52 -24.73
N ILE A 319 -59.12 -28.60 -25.92
CA ILE A 319 -58.81 -27.70 -27.03
C ILE A 319 -59.67 -26.44 -26.99
N LEU A 320 -60.97 -26.57 -26.68
CA LEU A 320 -61.94 -25.46 -26.72
C LEU A 320 -62.50 -25.08 -25.34
N GLY A 321 -62.31 -25.91 -24.32
CA GLY A 321 -62.83 -25.70 -22.99
C GLY A 321 -61.91 -24.83 -22.14
N ASP A 322 -62.46 -23.77 -21.56
CA ASP A 322 -61.79 -23.00 -20.52
C ASP A 322 -62.10 -23.62 -19.15
N ALA A 323 -61.06 -24.00 -18.40
CA ALA A 323 -61.20 -24.67 -17.11
C ALA A 323 -61.93 -23.81 -16.05
N TYR A 324 -61.82 -22.48 -16.11
CA TYR A 324 -62.56 -21.58 -15.23
C TYR A 324 -64.05 -21.59 -15.59
N VAL A 325 -64.37 -21.47 -16.87
CA VAL A 325 -65.76 -21.48 -17.35
C VAL A 325 -66.44 -22.82 -17.07
N ILE A 326 -65.74 -23.94 -17.27
CA ILE A 326 -66.25 -25.28 -16.91
C ILE A 326 -66.54 -25.38 -15.41
N ARG A 327 -65.67 -24.84 -14.54
CA ARG A 327 -65.93 -24.78 -13.09
C ARG A 327 -67.14 -23.93 -12.74
N GLN A 328 -67.37 -22.85 -13.48
CA GLN A 328 -68.55 -22.02 -13.31
C GLN A 328 -69.81 -22.80 -13.70
N TRP A 329 -69.85 -23.46 -14.86
CA TRP A 329 -71.00 -24.29 -15.25
C TRP A 329 -71.31 -25.38 -14.23
N ASN A 330 -70.27 -26.03 -13.68
CA ASN A 330 -70.44 -27.03 -12.62
C ASN A 330 -71.04 -26.44 -11.33
N SER A 331 -70.74 -25.19 -11.02
CA SER A 331 -71.34 -24.47 -9.89
C SER A 331 -72.79 -24.09 -10.16
N GLU A 332 -73.12 -23.85 -11.43
CA GLU A 332 -74.47 -23.53 -11.93
C GLU A 332 -75.34 -24.78 -12.18
N GLY A 333 -74.82 -25.98 -11.90
CA GLY A 333 -75.57 -27.23 -11.94
C GLY A 333 -75.29 -28.13 -13.15
N LEU A 334 -74.32 -27.80 -14.02
CA LEU A 334 -73.86 -28.71 -15.06
C LEU A 334 -73.26 -29.97 -14.41
N PRO A 335 -73.68 -31.18 -14.84
CA PRO A 335 -73.05 -32.40 -14.37
C PRO A 335 -71.56 -32.48 -14.77
N ARG A 336 -70.74 -33.08 -13.90
CA ARG A 336 -69.27 -33.15 -14.05
C ARG A 336 -68.78 -34.26 -14.98
N ASP A 337 -69.67 -34.88 -15.75
CA ASP A 337 -69.30 -35.91 -16.72
C ASP A 337 -68.79 -35.27 -18.03
N THR A 338 -68.05 -36.07 -18.79
CA THR A 338 -67.44 -35.64 -20.06
C THR A 338 -68.49 -35.27 -21.10
N ILE A 339 -69.62 -35.97 -21.15
CA ILE A 339 -70.67 -35.74 -22.15
C ILE A 339 -71.34 -34.39 -21.91
N SER A 340 -71.72 -34.10 -20.66
CA SER A 340 -72.30 -32.81 -20.28
C SER A 340 -71.34 -31.65 -20.57
N THR A 341 -70.06 -31.82 -20.29
CA THR A 341 -69.03 -30.81 -20.56
C THR A 341 -68.83 -30.59 -22.06
N GLU A 342 -68.75 -31.67 -22.86
CA GLU A 342 -68.64 -31.58 -24.33
C GLU A 342 -69.87 -30.89 -24.92
N ASN A 343 -71.08 -31.22 -24.46
CA ASN A 343 -72.30 -30.57 -24.90
C ASN A 343 -72.30 -29.07 -24.57
N ALA A 344 -71.89 -28.69 -23.36
CA ALA A 344 -71.77 -27.29 -22.97
C ALA A 344 -70.77 -26.53 -23.86
N VAL A 345 -69.63 -27.14 -24.19
CA VAL A 345 -68.65 -26.58 -25.13
C VAL A 345 -69.26 -26.42 -26.53
N LEU A 346 -69.97 -27.42 -27.05
CA LEU A 346 -70.60 -27.35 -28.37
C LEU A 346 -71.69 -26.27 -28.45
N VAL A 347 -72.51 -26.14 -27.40
CA VAL A 347 -73.57 -25.13 -27.29
C VAL A 347 -72.98 -23.71 -27.24
N THR A 348 -71.90 -23.52 -26.49
CA THR A 348 -71.31 -22.19 -26.29
C THR A 348 -70.40 -21.74 -27.42
N GLN A 349 -69.74 -22.68 -28.12
CA GLN A 349 -68.88 -22.39 -29.27
C GLN A 349 -69.64 -22.47 -30.61
N GLY A 350 -70.84 -23.04 -30.62
CA GLY A 350 -71.72 -23.12 -31.79
C GLY A 350 -72.26 -21.74 -32.19
N ARG A 351 -72.16 -21.40 -33.48
CA ARG A 351 -72.71 -20.14 -34.01
C ARG A 351 -74.20 -20.20 -34.36
N ARG A 352 -74.76 -21.40 -34.50
CA ARG A 352 -76.18 -21.61 -34.75
C ARG A 352 -76.82 -21.92 -33.41
N TRP A 353 -77.96 -21.27 -33.13
CA TRP A 353 -78.72 -21.59 -31.92
C TRP A 353 -79.01 -23.10 -31.93
N PRO A 354 -78.53 -23.85 -30.92
CA PRO A 354 -78.64 -25.30 -30.90
C PRO A 354 -80.06 -25.80 -30.65
#